data_AF-A0A484D7Z9-F1
#
_entry.id   AF-A0A484D7Z9-F1
#
_cell.length_a   1.000
_cell.length_b   1.000
_cell.length_c   1.000
_cell.angle_alpha   90.00
_cell.angle_beta   90.00
_cell.angle_gamma   90.00
#
_symmetry.space_group_name_H-M   'P 1'
#
loop_
_entity.id
_entity.type
_entity.pdbx_description
1 polymer ?
#
loop_
_entity_poly.entity_id
_entity_poly.type
_entity_poly.pdbx_seq_one_letter_code
_entity_poly.pdbx_strand_id
1 'polypeptide(L)' 'MTRKPGPRQYLGLMGKKDSEERCSHVLDPGPCRDYVVKWYYDATANSCAQFWFGGCRGNSNQFETEKSCRETCFMV' A
#
# COMPACT_ATOMS: atom_id res chain seq x y z
N MET A 1 -26.00 29.51 -6.28
CA MET A 1 -25.37 28.45 -7.08
C MET A 1 -23.98 28.24 -6.49
N THR A 2 -23.83 27.48 -5.41
CA THR A 2 -23.21 26.15 -5.45
C THR A 2 -23.86 25.27 -4.37
N ARG A 3 -24.63 24.25 -4.79
CA ARG A 3 -25.14 23.24 -3.86
C ARG A 3 -23.97 22.36 -3.47
N LYS A 4 -23.50 22.42 -2.22
CA LYS A 4 -22.56 21.43 -1.67
C LYS A 4 -23.28 20.07 -1.64
N PRO A 5 -22.77 19.00 -2.28
CA PRO A 5 -23.32 17.69 -2.06
C PRO A 5 -22.90 17.19 -0.66
N GLY A 6 -23.86 16.68 0.10
CA GLY A 6 -23.64 16.07 1.41
C GLY A 6 -22.89 14.74 1.35
N PRO A 7 -22.48 14.18 2.50
CA PRO A 7 -21.47 13.12 2.61
C PRO A 7 -21.96 11.69 2.30
N ARG A 8 -22.99 11.51 1.46
CA ARG A 8 -23.74 10.24 1.39
C ARG A 8 -23.25 9.21 0.36
N GLN A 9 -22.16 9.44 -0.38
CA GLN A 9 -21.81 8.57 -1.53
C GLN A 9 -20.37 8.05 -1.60
N TYR A 10 -19.52 8.35 -0.60
CA TYR A 10 -18.10 7.97 -0.62
C TYR A 10 -17.74 6.72 0.20
N LEU A 11 -18.72 6.00 0.76
CA LEU A 11 -18.44 4.82 1.60
C LEU A 11 -18.15 3.52 0.81
N GLY A 12 -18.34 3.51 -0.52
CA GLY A 12 -18.24 2.29 -1.34
C GLY A 12 -17.07 2.22 -2.34
N LEU A 13 -16.33 3.30 -2.56
CA LEU A 13 -15.24 3.38 -3.56
C LEU A 13 -13.85 3.64 -2.96
N MET A 14 -13.76 3.96 -1.67
CA MET A 14 -12.48 4.23 -1.01
C MET A 14 -11.65 2.97 -0.72
N GLY A 15 -12.22 1.77 -0.91
CA GLY A 15 -11.49 0.51 -0.69
C GLY A 15 -10.69 0.02 -1.89
N LYS A 16 -11.12 0.34 -3.13
CA LYS A 16 -10.44 -0.15 -4.34
C LYS A 16 -9.27 0.73 -4.79
N LYS A 17 -9.35 2.04 -4.52
CA LYS A 17 -8.31 2.97 -4.95
C LYS A 17 -7.06 2.90 -4.07
N ASP A 18 -7.22 2.67 -2.77
CA ASP A 18 -6.11 2.53 -1.82
C ASP A 18 -5.29 1.26 -2.09
N SER A 19 -5.94 0.12 -2.38
CA SER A 19 -5.24 -1.12 -2.75
C SER A 19 -4.42 -0.94 -4.02
N GLU A 20 -4.96 -0.27 -5.05
CA GLU A 20 -4.26 -0.08 -6.31
C GLU A 20 -3.03 0.84 -6.16
N GLU A 21 -3.12 1.89 -5.34
CA GLU A 21 -1.96 2.74 -5.00
C GLU A 21 -0.91 1.94 -4.21
N ARG A 22 -1.31 1.18 -3.19
CA ARG A 22 -0.39 0.36 -2.37
C ARG A 22 0.31 -0.74 -3.17
N CYS A 23 -0.34 -1.32 -4.16
CA CYS A 23 0.16 -2.48 -4.88
C CYS A 23 0.83 -2.12 -6.22
N SER A 24 0.71 -0.88 -6.70
CA SER A 24 1.37 -0.41 -7.93
C SER A 24 2.70 0.30 -7.69
N HIS A 25 2.95 0.79 -6.47
CA HIS A 25 4.23 1.42 -6.14
C HIS A 25 5.37 0.40 -6.08
N VAL A 26 6.58 0.82 -6.45
CA VAL A 26 7.81 0.03 -6.23
C VAL A 26 8.16 0.01 -4.74
N LEU A 27 9.02 -0.91 -4.29
CA LEU A 27 9.54 -0.84 -2.92
C LEU A 27 10.31 0.46 -2.69
N ASP A 28 10.16 1.07 -1.51
CA ASP A 28 10.90 2.26 -1.10
C ASP A 28 11.39 2.10 0.36
N PRO A 29 12.71 1.90 0.58
CA PRO A 29 13.26 1.77 1.93
C PRO A 29 13.25 3.09 2.71
N GLY A 30 13.05 4.23 2.06
CA GLY A 30 13.22 5.55 2.68
C GLY A 30 14.68 5.88 3.02
N PRO A 31 14.95 7.08 3.56
CA PRO A 31 16.31 7.57 3.79
C PRO A 31 16.88 7.21 5.17
N CYS A 32 16.05 6.76 6.11
CA CYS A 32 16.49 6.39 7.45
C CYS A 32 17.24 5.04 7.45
N ARG A 33 17.90 4.70 8.55
CA ARG A 33 18.78 3.52 8.68
C ARG A 33 18.42 2.62 9.87
N ASP A 34 17.19 2.75 10.37
CA ASP A 34 16.63 1.91 11.44
C ASP A 34 15.95 0.69 10.80
N TYR A 35 16.78 -0.18 10.24
CA TYR A 35 16.30 -1.25 9.36
C TYR A 35 15.37 -2.22 10.07
N VAL A 36 14.17 -2.37 9.51
CA VAL A 36 13.17 -3.35 9.92
C VAL A 36 12.70 -4.15 8.71
N VAL A 37 12.42 -5.44 8.91
CA VAL A 37 11.87 -6.28 7.84
C VAL A 37 10.39 -5.92 7.66
N LYS A 38 10.02 -5.63 6.41
CA LYS A 38 8.63 -5.41 5.99
C LYS A 38 8.36 -6.22 4.73
N TRP A 39 7.08 -6.35 4.39
CA TRP A 39 6.62 -7.00 3.17
C TRP A 39 6.19 -5.94 2.15
N TYR A 40 6.45 -6.18 0.88
CA TYR A 40 5.95 -5.39 -0.24
C TYR A 40 5.42 -6.33 -1.32
N TYR A 41 4.57 -5.80 -2.19
CA TYR A 41 4.10 -6.51 -3.36
C TYR A 41 5.00 -6.24 -4.56
N ASP A 42 5.56 -7.30 -5.13
CA ASP A 42 6.29 -7.26 -6.39
C ASP A 42 5.31 -7.57 -7.53
N ALA A 43 4.92 -6.52 -8.26
CA ALA A 43 4.03 -6.65 -9.42
C ALA A 43 4.67 -7.41 -10.59
N THR A 44 6.01 -7.49 -10.66
CA THR A 44 6.72 -8.22 -11.72
C THR A 44 6.67 -9.73 -11.46
N ALA A 45 6.88 -10.12 -10.20
CA ALA A 45 6.80 -11.52 -9.76
C ALA A 45 5.37 -11.94 -9.39
N ASN A 46 4.42 -10.99 -9.36
CA ASN A 46 3.04 -11.17 -8.90
C ASN A 46 3.00 -11.86 -7.52
N SER A 47 3.87 -11.42 -6.59
CA SER A 47 4.07 -12.06 -5.30
C SER A 47 4.45 -11.06 -4.21
N CYS A 48 4.24 -11.44 -2.94
CA CYS A 48 4.69 -10.63 -1.80
C CYS A 48 6.08 -11.09 -1.35
N ALA A 49 7.00 -10.15 -1.20
CA ALA A 49 8.38 -10.41 -0.79
C ALA A 49 8.79 -9.51 0.38
N GLN A 50 9.87 -9.89 1.08
CA GLN A 50 10.42 -9.09 2.16
C GLN A 50 11.43 -8.07 1.64
N PHE A 51 11.49 -6.92 2.30
CA PHE A 51 12.52 -5.91 2.08
C PHE A 51 12.93 -5.23 3.40
N TRP A 52 14.07 -4.55 3.38
CA TRP A 52 14.54 -3.74 4.50
C TRP A 52 13.97 -2.33 4.39
N PHE A 53 13.05 -1.99 5.28
CA PHE A 53 12.57 -0.63 5.44
C PHE A 53 13.46 0.13 6.40
N GLY A 54 13.92 1.32 6.02
CA GLY A 54 14.83 2.16 6.79
C GLY A 54 14.23 2.81 8.04
N GLY A 55 12.95 2.58 8.32
CA GLY A 55 12.29 3.04 9.54
C GLY A 55 11.63 4.41 9.46
N CYS A 56 11.78 5.13 8.35
CA CYS A 56 11.06 6.39 8.13
C CYS A 56 10.82 6.68 6.65
N ARG A 57 9.79 7.49 6.36
CA ARG A 57 9.32 7.79 5.01
C ARG A 57 9.02 6.48 4.25
N GLY A 58 9.29 6.41 2.96
CA GLY A 58 8.83 5.28 2.13
C GLY A 58 7.47 5.58 1.50
N ASN A 59 6.88 4.55 0.89
CA ASN A 59 5.56 4.61 0.30
C ASN A 59 4.62 3.55 0.93
N SER A 60 3.40 3.48 0.41
CA SER A 60 2.36 2.63 0.97
C SER A 60 2.45 1.16 0.55
N ASN A 61 3.37 0.77 -0.35
CA ASN A 61 3.68 -0.62 -0.67
C ASN A 61 4.56 -1.26 0.43
N GLN A 62 4.03 -1.24 1.64
CA GLN A 62 4.70 -1.72 2.84
C GLN A 62 3.67 -2.33 3.80
N PHE A 63 3.91 -3.56 4.22
CA PHE A 63 3.02 -4.37 5.04
C PHE A 63 3.80 -5.07 6.17
N GLU A 64 3.13 -5.30 7.29
CA GLU A 64 3.74 -5.98 8.45
C GLU A 64 3.88 -7.49 8.23
N THR A 65 2.95 -8.08 7.47
CA THR A 65 2.90 -9.52 7.25
C THR A 65 2.68 -9.85 5.78
N GLU A 66 3.14 -11.04 5.39
CA GLU A 66 2.86 -11.58 4.06
C GLU A 66 1.36 -11.65 3.80
N LYS A 67 0.60 -12.16 4.78
CA LYS A 67 -0.86 -12.30 4.69
C LYS A 67 -1.54 -10.96 4.36
N SER A 68 -1.20 -9.89 5.08
CA SER A 68 -1.78 -8.56 4.80
C SER A 68 -1.41 -8.01 3.42
N CYS A 69 -0.19 -8.28 2.94
CA CYS A 69 0.21 -7.91 1.58
C CYS A 69 -0.64 -8.66 0.54
N ARG A 70 -0.78 -9.98 0.70
CA ARG A 70 -1.55 -10.83 -0.21
C ARG A 70 -3.03 -10.45 -0.23
N GLU A 71 -3.64 -10.27 0.94
CA GLU A 71 -5.06 -9.87 1.06
C GLU A 71 -5.34 -8.50 0.44
N THR A 72 -4.34 -7.60 0.45
CA THR A 72 -4.48 -6.26 -0.15
C THR A 72 -4.26 -6.29 -1.67
N CYS A 73 -3.25 -7.03 -2.14
CA CYS A 73 -2.76 -6.91 -3.52
C CYS A 73 -3.16 -8.05 -4.46
N PHE A 74 -3.58 -9.22 -3.97
CA PHE A 74 -3.95 -10.33 -4.84
C PHE A 74 -5.34 -10.20 -5.46
N MET A 75 -6.12 -9.17 -5.08
CA MET A 75 -7.41 -8.84 -5.69
C MET A 75 -7.37 -7.60 -6.59
N VAL A 76 -6.18 -7.03 -6.81
CA VAL A 76 -5.95 -5.89 -7.72
C VAL A 76 -5.82 -6.39 -9.15
#